data_AF-A0A1G1T673-F1
#
_entry.id   AF-A0A1G1T673-F1
#
_cell.length_a   1.000
_cell.length_b   1.000
_cell.length_c   1.000
_cell.angle_alpha   90.00
_cell.angle_beta   90.00
_cell.angle_gamma   90.00
#
_symmetry.space_group_name_H-M   'P 1'
#
loop_
_entity.id
_entity.type
_entity.pdbx_description
1 polymer ?
#
loop_
_entity_poly.entity_id
_entity_poly.type
_entity_poly.pdbx_seq_one_letter_code
_entity_poly.pdbx_strand_id
1 'polypeptide(L)'
;MSLALLGPAVASAQTKPGAPAKIKVYLVGTFHFSGSDSDLHKGTKTDMKTPEMQRELDELVGKLAKTRADKVFIEFKLNDQPFVDSTYALYRQGQFKASNSEVYQLAYRLAKRLDRPRVYCADAAGMLDFEATQAYAKQHGQEKILEGAIANAPQDSAGRLIAARVGARQSPAKLLLMPGGTLLERFIRQNTRAAELAQMDAYLLDFARIGGGDNYAGADLAGEFFKRNVRIYTNLLRQVDVAHDRAVVLVIGQGHVAFLKAILQYNSLFEVADVVPLLQAK
;
A
#
# COMPACT_ATOMS: atom_id res chain seq x y z
N MET A 1 -36.97 70.32 8.53
CA MET A 1 -37.11 68.89 8.20
C MET A 1 -36.03 68.55 7.18
N SER A 2 -34.95 67.89 7.61
CA SER A 2 -33.87 67.46 6.70
C SER A 2 -34.13 66.01 6.28
N LEU A 3 -34.34 65.79 4.98
CA LEU A 3 -34.38 64.46 4.39
C LEU A 3 -32.95 63.96 4.19
N ALA A 4 -32.57 62.90 4.91
CA ALA A 4 -31.36 62.14 4.64
C ALA A 4 -31.65 61.11 3.54
N LEU A 5 -30.93 61.20 2.43
CA LEU A 5 -30.95 60.22 1.34
C LEU A 5 -30.11 59.00 1.72
N LEU A 6 -30.75 57.86 1.95
CA LEU A 6 -30.10 56.56 2.10
C LEU A 6 -29.75 56.02 0.70
N GLY A 7 -28.46 55.95 0.39
CA GLY A 7 -27.96 55.26 -0.80
C GLY A 7 -28.04 53.74 -0.67
N PRO A 8 -28.13 53.00 -1.79
CA PRO A 8 -28.29 51.55 -1.77
C PRO A 8 -27.00 50.87 -1.28
N ALA A 9 -27.13 50.01 -0.28
CA ALA A 9 -26.05 49.14 0.17
C ALA A 9 -25.84 48.04 -0.87
N VAL A 10 -24.72 48.07 -1.59
CA VAL A 10 -24.32 47.00 -2.50
C VAL A 10 -23.77 45.86 -1.64
N ALA A 11 -24.58 44.83 -1.41
CA ALA A 11 -24.13 43.60 -0.78
C ALA A 11 -23.17 42.87 -1.75
N SER A 12 -21.88 42.90 -1.41
CA SER A 12 -20.88 42.05 -2.03
C SER A 12 -21.22 40.59 -1.71
N ALA A 13 -21.69 39.85 -2.73
CA ALA A 13 -21.85 38.41 -2.62
C ALA A 13 -20.46 37.77 -2.50
N GLN A 14 -20.08 37.40 -1.28
CA GLN A 14 -18.89 36.56 -1.06
C GLN A 14 -19.10 35.24 -1.80
N THR A 15 -18.39 35.05 -2.91
CA THR A 15 -18.31 33.78 -3.59
C THR A 15 -17.80 32.74 -2.60
N LYS A 16 -18.65 31.77 -2.27
CA LYS A 16 -18.30 30.61 -1.45
C LYS A 16 -17.00 30.02 -2.01
N PRO A 17 -15.91 29.89 -1.24
CA PRO A 17 -14.69 29.27 -1.73
C PRO A 17 -15.06 27.91 -2.34
N GLY A 18 -14.57 27.64 -3.55
CA GLY A 18 -14.74 26.32 -4.18
C GLY A 18 -14.30 25.22 -3.20
N ALA A 19 -14.96 24.06 -3.26
CA ALA A 19 -14.60 22.95 -2.38
C ALA A 19 -13.08 22.70 -2.45
N PRO A 20 -12.39 22.56 -1.31
CA PRO A 20 -10.94 22.37 -1.31
C PRO A 20 -10.58 21.15 -2.16
N ALA A 21 -9.51 21.28 -2.96
CA ALA A 21 -9.02 20.19 -3.77
C ALA A 21 -8.73 18.95 -2.91
N LYS A 22 -9.13 17.78 -3.39
CA LYS A 22 -8.89 16.50 -2.71
C LYS A 22 -7.39 16.25 -2.51
N ILE A 23 -7.06 15.53 -1.44
CA ILE A 23 -5.68 15.15 -1.13
C ILE A 23 -5.32 13.93 -1.98
N LYS A 24 -4.26 14.03 -2.78
CA LYS A 24 -3.79 12.92 -3.60
C LYS A 24 -3.10 11.87 -2.75
N VAL A 25 -3.51 10.62 -2.88
CA VAL A 25 -2.88 9.50 -2.17
C VAL A 25 -2.24 8.57 -3.19
N TYR A 26 -0.93 8.39 -3.06
CA TYR A 26 -0.13 7.47 -3.86
C TYR A 26 0.24 6.27 -3.01
N LEU A 27 -0.27 5.08 -3.37
CA LEU A 27 0.13 3.83 -2.74
C LEU A 27 1.26 3.20 -3.56
N VAL A 28 2.41 2.99 -2.92
CA VAL A 28 3.60 2.40 -3.53
C VAL A 28 3.80 1.01 -2.92
N GLY A 29 3.26 0.01 -3.62
CA GLY A 29 3.42 -1.41 -3.33
C GLY A 29 4.86 -1.87 -3.51
N THR A 30 5.41 -2.49 -2.48
CA THR A 30 6.77 -3.05 -2.45
C THR A 30 6.73 -4.57 -2.34
N PHE A 31 7.88 -5.21 -2.61
CA PHE A 31 8.07 -6.66 -2.47
C PHE A 31 8.85 -7.05 -1.19
N HIS A 32 8.90 -6.16 -0.19
CA HIS A 32 9.68 -6.30 1.05
C HIS A 32 11.14 -6.66 0.83
N PHE A 33 12.02 -5.67 0.72
CA PHE A 33 13.44 -5.87 0.38
C PHE A 33 14.18 -6.71 1.42
N SER A 34 13.74 -6.63 2.69
CA SER A 34 14.29 -7.39 3.81
C SER A 34 13.55 -8.71 4.08
N GLY A 35 12.48 -9.01 3.31
CA GLY A 35 11.48 -10.01 3.67
C GLY A 35 10.48 -9.47 4.71
N SER A 36 9.32 -10.12 4.79
CA SER A 36 8.30 -9.88 5.83
C SER A 36 8.04 -11.19 6.56
N ASP A 37 7.83 -11.11 7.88
CA ASP A 37 7.49 -12.26 8.71
C ASP A 37 5.97 -12.53 8.73
N SER A 38 5.15 -11.52 8.44
CA SER A 38 3.68 -11.61 8.43
C SER A 38 3.07 -11.86 7.05
N ASP A 39 3.86 -11.69 6.00
CA ASP A 39 3.39 -11.85 4.63
C ASP A 39 3.41 -13.31 4.21
N LEU A 40 2.37 -13.68 3.46
CA LEU A 40 2.23 -15.01 2.87
C LEU A 40 3.39 -15.39 1.95
N HIS A 41 4.00 -14.40 1.28
CA HIS A 41 5.09 -14.60 0.32
C HIS A 41 6.32 -13.80 0.72
N LYS A 42 7.43 -14.50 0.98
CA LYS A 42 8.73 -13.86 1.24
C LYS A 42 9.39 -13.53 -0.10
N GLY A 43 9.72 -12.25 -0.33
CA GLY A 43 10.38 -11.79 -1.55
C GLY A 43 11.80 -12.34 -1.73
N THR A 44 12.39 -12.12 -2.90
CA THR A 44 13.79 -12.45 -3.15
C THR A 44 14.71 -11.47 -2.39
N LYS A 45 15.72 -12.00 -1.67
CA LYS A 45 16.72 -11.18 -0.98
C LYS A 45 17.66 -10.53 -2.00
N THR A 46 17.25 -9.40 -2.58
CA THR A 46 18.11 -8.52 -3.38
C THR A 46 18.90 -7.61 -2.46
N ASP A 47 20.24 -7.59 -2.53
CA ASP A 47 21.02 -6.59 -1.79
C ASP A 47 20.89 -5.22 -2.46
N MET A 48 20.11 -4.35 -1.83
CA MET A 48 19.83 -3.00 -2.32
C MET A 48 21.01 -2.05 -2.19
N LYS A 49 22.06 -2.43 -1.44
CA LYS A 49 23.21 -1.55 -1.17
C LYS A 49 24.28 -1.58 -2.26
N THR A 50 24.16 -2.45 -3.28
CA THR A 50 25.12 -2.49 -4.39
C THR A 50 25.09 -1.17 -5.17
N PRO A 51 26.21 -0.74 -5.78
CA PRO A 51 26.24 0.50 -6.56
C PRO A 51 25.18 0.55 -7.67
N GLU A 52 24.85 -0.59 -8.27
CA GLU A 52 23.79 -0.72 -9.26
C GLU A 52 22.41 -0.45 -8.67
N MET A 53 22.04 -1.15 -7.60
CA MET A 53 20.74 -0.94 -6.94
C MET A 53 20.61 0.46 -6.34
N GLN A 54 21.70 1.06 -5.85
CA GLN A 54 21.67 2.45 -5.39
C GLN A 54 21.33 3.43 -6.52
N ARG A 55 21.87 3.23 -7.74
CA ARG A 55 21.50 4.03 -8.91
C ARG A 55 20.03 3.84 -9.31
N GLU A 56 19.55 2.61 -9.32
CA GLU A 56 18.14 2.33 -9.66
C GLU A 56 17.17 2.86 -8.60
N LEU A 57 17.55 2.84 -7.32
CA LEU A 57 16.79 3.48 -6.25
C LEU A 57 16.74 5.00 -6.43
N ASP A 58 17.83 5.62 -6.84
CA ASP A 58 17.86 7.07 -7.11
C ASP A 58 16.98 7.44 -8.32
N GLU A 59 16.90 6.58 -9.34
CA GLU A 59 15.95 6.72 -10.45
C GLU A 59 14.50 6.59 -9.96
N LEU A 60 14.18 5.50 -9.25
CA LEU A 60 12.84 5.23 -8.72
C LEU A 60 12.36 6.39 -7.84
N VAL A 61 13.20 6.83 -6.89
CA VAL A 61 12.89 7.96 -6.01
C VAL A 61 12.78 9.26 -6.80
N GLY A 62 13.55 9.44 -7.88
CA GLY A 62 13.42 10.60 -8.75
C GLY A 62 12.07 10.69 -9.43
N LYS A 63 11.52 9.56 -9.86
CA LYS A 63 10.16 9.51 -10.40
C LYS A 63 9.10 9.73 -9.32
N LEU A 64 9.23 9.09 -8.16
CA LEU A 64 8.29 9.26 -7.05
C LEU A 64 8.30 10.67 -6.45
N ALA A 65 9.43 11.39 -6.50
CA ALA A 65 9.51 12.77 -6.04
C ALA A 65 8.63 13.73 -6.86
N LYS A 66 8.25 13.36 -8.09
CA LYS A 66 7.29 14.12 -8.91
C LYS A 66 5.88 14.18 -8.27
N THR A 67 5.56 13.32 -7.31
CA THR A 67 4.34 13.42 -6.49
C THR A 67 4.29 14.71 -5.67
N ARG A 68 5.45 15.30 -5.35
CA ARG A 68 5.61 16.43 -4.42
C ARG A 68 4.95 16.18 -3.05
N ALA A 69 4.86 14.92 -2.63
CA ALA A 69 4.15 14.53 -1.41
C ALA A 69 4.59 15.36 -0.20
N ASP A 70 3.62 15.84 0.57
CA ASP A 70 3.79 16.58 1.81
C ASP A 70 4.17 15.62 2.95
N LYS A 71 3.67 14.38 2.88
CA LYS A 71 4.00 13.31 3.83
C LYS A 71 4.32 12.00 3.12
N VAL A 72 5.29 11.29 3.69
CA VAL A 72 5.65 9.91 3.32
C VAL A 72 5.33 9.01 4.51
N PHE A 73 4.42 8.08 4.30
CA PHE A 73 3.99 7.06 5.25
C PHE A 73 4.71 5.74 5.00
N ILE A 74 4.93 4.98 6.06
CA ILE A 74 5.64 3.69 6.04
C ILE A 74 4.91 2.62 6.83
N GLU A 75 5.19 1.37 6.49
CA GLU A 75 4.67 0.18 7.14
C GLU A 75 5.39 -0.18 8.46
N PHE A 76 5.61 0.82 9.32
CA PHE A 76 5.99 0.63 10.73
C PHE A 76 4.82 1.01 11.63
N LYS A 77 4.71 0.39 12.81
CA LYS A 77 3.57 0.59 13.72
C LYS A 77 3.67 1.95 14.39
N LEU A 78 2.54 2.49 14.84
CA LEU A 78 2.52 3.80 15.51
C LEU A 78 3.47 3.90 16.71
N ASN A 79 3.66 2.81 17.46
CA ASN A 79 4.57 2.79 18.61
C ASN A 79 6.06 2.87 18.20
N ASP A 80 6.38 2.60 16.93
CA ASP A 80 7.74 2.71 16.38
C ASP A 80 8.09 4.15 15.97
N GLN A 81 7.13 5.08 16.02
CA GLN A 81 7.32 6.46 15.57
C GLN A 81 8.52 7.17 16.24
N PRO A 82 8.77 7.07 17.56
CA PRO A 82 9.97 7.66 18.16
C PRO A 82 11.28 7.11 17.60
N PHE A 83 11.32 5.80 17.30
CA PHE A 83 12.46 5.16 16.66
C PHE A 83 12.64 5.66 15.22
N VAL A 84 11.55 5.78 14.47
CA VAL A 84 11.56 6.33 13.11
C VAL A 84 12.02 7.78 13.09
N ASP A 85 11.51 8.62 13.99
CA ASP A 85 11.89 10.03 14.11
C ASP A 85 13.41 10.16 14.38
N SER A 86 13.94 9.36 15.33
CA SER A 86 15.38 9.34 15.65
C SER A 86 16.24 8.86 14.48
N THR A 87 15.89 7.73 13.88
CA THR A 87 16.69 7.14 12.79
C THR A 87 16.61 7.95 11.50
N TYR A 88 15.46 8.58 11.22
CA TYR A 88 15.31 9.46 10.07
C TYR A 88 16.11 10.76 10.23
N ALA A 89 16.18 11.34 11.43
CA ALA A 89 17.05 12.48 11.70
C ALA A 89 18.53 12.15 11.42
N LEU A 90 19.02 11.00 11.89
CA LEU A 90 20.37 10.51 11.60
C LEU A 90 20.57 10.23 10.10
N TYR A 91 19.57 9.71 9.40
CA TYR A 91 19.61 9.46 7.96
C TYR A 91 19.73 10.75 7.15
N ARG A 92 19.00 11.82 7.53
CA ARG A 92 19.12 13.13 6.88
C ARG A 92 20.55 13.68 7.00
N GLN A 93 21.20 13.46 8.14
CA GLN A 93 22.58 13.88 8.42
C GLN A 93 23.66 12.95 7.83
N GLY A 94 23.28 11.82 7.21
CA GLY A 94 24.25 10.83 6.69
C GLY A 94 24.92 10.00 7.78
N GLN A 95 24.40 10.02 9.00
CA GLN A 95 24.94 9.31 10.17
C GLN A 95 24.23 7.97 10.44
N PHE A 96 23.17 7.65 9.69
CA PHE A 96 22.47 6.38 9.80
C PHE A 96 22.97 5.37 8.76
N LYS A 97 23.49 4.23 9.23
CA LYS A 97 23.84 3.10 8.37
C LYS A 97 22.58 2.32 7.99
N ALA A 98 21.95 2.70 6.87
CA ALA A 98 20.73 2.08 6.39
C ALA A 98 20.88 0.56 6.14
N SER A 99 19.95 -0.23 6.69
CA SER A 99 19.83 -1.65 6.36
C SER A 99 19.18 -1.85 4.97
N ASN A 100 18.91 -3.10 4.59
CA ASN A 100 18.28 -3.41 3.31
C ASN A 100 16.80 -3.03 3.20
N SER A 101 16.16 -2.59 4.28
CA SER A 101 14.71 -2.36 4.34
C SER A 101 14.26 -1.29 3.34
N GLU A 102 13.11 -1.53 2.70
CA GLU A 102 12.40 -0.57 1.86
C GLU A 102 12.07 0.73 2.59
N VAL A 103 11.85 0.70 3.91
CA VAL A 103 11.66 1.91 4.70
C VAL A 103 12.88 2.83 4.58
N TYR A 104 14.08 2.27 4.67
CA TYR A 104 15.32 3.07 4.61
C TYR A 104 15.79 3.33 3.18
N GLN A 105 15.74 2.30 2.32
CA GLN A 105 16.23 2.39 0.95
C GLN A 105 15.31 3.21 0.04
N LEU A 106 13.99 3.21 0.31
CA LEU A 106 12.99 3.89 -0.51
C LEU A 106 12.33 5.05 0.25
N ALA A 107 11.67 4.80 1.37
CA ALA A 107 10.82 5.84 2.00
C ALA A 107 11.64 6.99 2.62
N TYR A 108 12.71 6.69 3.36
CA TYR A 108 13.61 7.71 3.92
C TYR A 108 14.30 8.51 2.81
N ARG A 109 14.76 7.81 1.75
CA ARG A 109 15.36 8.43 0.57
C ARG A 109 14.38 9.40 -0.10
N LEU A 110 13.12 8.98 -0.29
CA LEU A 110 12.06 9.81 -0.88
C LEU A 110 11.75 11.03 0.00
N ALA A 111 11.51 10.84 1.29
CA ALA A 111 11.24 11.94 2.21
C ALA A 111 12.40 12.94 2.25
N LYS A 112 13.65 12.46 2.25
CA LYS A 112 14.85 13.31 2.21
C LYS A 112 14.92 14.11 0.90
N ARG A 113 14.63 13.49 -0.24
CA ARG A 113 14.62 14.16 -1.56
C ARG A 113 13.52 15.23 -1.68
N LEU A 114 12.39 15.02 -1.00
CA LEU A 114 11.28 15.97 -0.91
C LEU A 114 11.49 17.04 0.19
N ASP A 115 12.64 17.03 0.86
CA ASP A 115 12.95 17.84 2.04
C ASP A 115 11.84 17.83 3.11
N ARG A 116 11.32 16.65 3.42
CA ARG A 116 10.34 16.49 4.49
C ARG A 116 11.07 16.27 5.81
N PRO A 117 10.65 16.96 6.89
CA PRO A 117 11.33 16.84 8.17
C PRO A 117 11.07 15.50 8.87
N ARG A 118 10.05 14.75 8.43
CA ARG A 118 9.54 13.56 9.10
C ARG A 118 8.99 12.51 8.14
N VAL A 119 9.08 11.25 8.55
CA VAL A 119 8.41 10.08 7.96
C VAL A 119 7.39 9.55 8.96
N TYR A 120 6.22 9.11 8.50
CA TYR A 120 5.07 8.82 9.35
C TYR A 120 4.76 7.32 9.38
N CYS A 121 4.67 6.73 10.55
CA CYS A 121 4.26 5.34 10.75
C CYS A 121 2.77 5.20 10.46
N ALA A 122 2.36 4.22 9.67
CA ALA A 122 0.95 3.96 9.37
C ALA A 122 0.51 2.53 9.70
N ASP A 123 1.44 1.61 9.96
CA ASP A 123 1.09 0.19 10.11
C ASP A 123 0.27 -0.08 11.38
N ALA A 124 -0.42 -1.21 11.37
CA ALA A 124 -1.15 -1.76 12.49
C ALA A 124 -0.85 -3.25 12.63
N ALA A 125 -0.90 -3.76 13.87
CA ALA A 125 -0.89 -5.19 14.10
C ALA A 125 -2.16 -5.85 13.50
N GLY A 126 -1.96 -7.01 12.86
CA GLY A 126 -3.00 -7.94 12.48
C GLY A 126 -2.74 -9.31 13.09
N MET A 127 -3.81 -10.06 13.38
CA MET A 127 -3.72 -11.46 13.76
C MET A 127 -4.12 -12.29 12.55
N LEU A 128 -3.16 -12.60 11.68
CA LEU A 128 -3.41 -13.48 10.55
C LEU A 128 -3.15 -14.91 11.01
N ASP A 129 -4.21 -15.62 11.38
CA ASP A 129 -4.10 -17.02 11.84
C ASP A 129 -4.02 -17.99 10.64
N PHE A 130 -2.88 -17.90 9.96
CA PHE A 130 -2.56 -18.81 8.87
C PHE A 130 -2.43 -20.25 9.35
N GLU A 131 -2.02 -20.47 10.60
CA GLU A 131 -1.84 -21.82 11.17
C GLU A 131 -3.19 -22.51 11.35
N ALA A 132 -4.18 -21.85 11.95
CA ALA A 132 -5.53 -22.40 12.10
C ALA A 132 -6.18 -22.67 10.74
N THR A 133 -6.03 -21.75 9.78
CA THR A 133 -6.56 -21.93 8.41
C THR A 133 -5.92 -23.13 7.73
N GLN A 134 -4.59 -23.30 7.85
CA GLN A 134 -3.86 -24.45 7.32
C GLN A 134 -4.27 -25.76 7.99
N ALA A 135 -4.40 -25.75 9.33
CA ALA A 135 -4.81 -26.92 10.10
C ALA A 135 -6.20 -27.40 9.69
N TYR A 136 -7.16 -26.47 9.58
CA TYR A 136 -8.51 -26.78 9.09
C TYR A 136 -8.46 -27.33 7.66
N ALA A 137 -7.75 -26.65 6.76
CA ALA A 137 -7.66 -27.09 5.37
C ALA A 137 -7.12 -28.52 5.25
N LYS A 138 -6.09 -28.85 6.02
CA LYS A 138 -5.51 -30.20 6.09
C LYS A 138 -6.47 -31.25 6.65
N GLN A 139 -7.17 -30.92 7.74
CA GLN A 139 -8.10 -31.85 8.38
C GLN A 139 -9.30 -32.19 7.47
N HIS A 140 -9.68 -31.26 6.59
CA HIS A 140 -10.90 -31.33 5.79
C HIS A 140 -10.66 -31.52 4.29
N GLY A 141 -9.44 -31.85 3.86
CA GLY A 141 -9.13 -32.13 2.45
C GLY A 141 -9.18 -30.91 1.52
N GLN A 142 -8.95 -29.71 2.05
CA GLN A 142 -9.00 -28.42 1.35
C GLN A 142 -7.61 -27.85 1.02
N GLU A 143 -6.54 -28.63 1.15
CA GLU A 143 -5.15 -28.20 0.91
C GLU A 143 -4.95 -27.66 -0.52
N LYS A 144 -5.70 -28.20 -1.49
CA LYS A 144 -5.68 -27.75 -2.89
C LYS A 144 -6.17 -26.30 -3.07
N ILE A 145 -7.03 -25.81 -2.17
CA ILE A 145 -7.47 -24.40 -2.16
C ILE A 145 -6.31 -23.52 -1.69
N LEU A 146 -5.60 -23.95 -0.63
CA LEU A 146 -4.43 -23.25 -0.10
C LEU A 146 -3.29 -23.18 -1.12
N GLU A 147 -2.98 -24.29 -1.79
CA GLU A 147 -1.94 -24.34 -2.83
C GLU A 147 -2.25 -23.39 -4.00
N GLY A 148 -3.53 -23.30 -4.39
CA GLY A 148 -4.02 -22.38 -5.41
C GLY A 148 -3.89 -20.91 -5.00
N ALA A 149 -4.14 -20.60 -3.73
CA ALA A 149 -3.99 -19.24 -3.18
C ALA A 149 -2.52 -18.78 -3.16
N ILE A 150 -1.60 -19.71 -2.87
CA ILE A 150 -0.20 -19.37 -2.56
C ILE A 150 0.70 -19.51 -3.78
N ALA A 151 0.69 -20.63 -4.51
CA ALA A 151 1.80 -20.98 -5.39
C ALA A 151 1.38 -21.44 -6.80
N ASN A 152 0.23 -22.10 -6.93
CA ASN A 152 -0.12 -22.84 -8.15
C ASN A 152 -1.42 -22.33 -8.79
N ALA A 153 -1.71 -22.78 -10.01
CA ALA A 153 -3.05 -22.65 -10.57
C ALA A 153 -4.06 -23.41 -9.67
N PRO A 154 -5.33 -22.98 -9.59
CA PRO A 154 -6.32 -23.63 -8.71
C PRO A 154 -6.47 -25.12 -9.00
N GLN A 155 -6.35 -25.97 -7.97
CA GLN A 155 -6.35 -27.43 -8.12
C GLN A 155 -7.68 -28.09 -7.72
N ASP A 156 -8.59 -27.37 -7.08
CA ASP A 156 -9.91 -27.85 -6.71
C ASP A 156 -10.97 -27.60 -7.81
N SER A 157 -12.12 -28.27 -7.72
CA SER A 157 -13.17 -28.21 -8.75
C SER A 157 -13.73 -26.80 -8.94
N ALA A 158 -14.04 -26.10 -7.84
CA ALA A 158 -14.60 -24.75 -7.91
C ALA A 158 -13.53 -23.74 -8.38
N GLY A 159 -12.28 -23.90 -7.96
CA GLY A 159 -11.15 -23.09 -8.42
C GLY A 159 -10.95 -23.18 -9.94
N ARG A 160 -11.09 -24.38 -10.52
CA ARG A 160 -11.05 -24.59 -11.98
C ARG A 160 -12.24 -23.93 -12.70
N LEU A 161 -13.44 -23.99 -12.14
CA LEU A 161 -14.61 -23.30 -12.70
C LEU A 161 -14.46 -21.78 -12.68
N ILE A 162 -13.90 -21.23 -11.59
CA ILE A 162 -13.55 -19.80 -11.51
C ILE A 162 -12.55 -19.45 -12.61
N ALA A 163 -11.45 -20.21 -12.74
CA ALA A 163 -10.45 -19.98 -13.79
C ALA A 163 -11.03 -20.08 -15.21
N ALA A 164 -11.98 -20.99 -15.46
CA ALA A 164 -12.67 -21.09 -16.74
C ALA A 164 -13.57 -19.86 -17.03
N ARG A 165 -14.12 -19.23 -15.99
CA ARG A 165 -15.00 -18.06 -16.10
C ARG A 165 -14.23 -16.75 -16.30
N VAL A 166 -13.16 -16.55 -15.54
CA VAL A 166 -12.43 -15.27 -15.49
C VAL A 166 -11.09 -15.30 -16.25
N GLY A 167 -10.70 -16.47 -16.78
CA GLY A 167 -9.41 -16.70 -17.38
C GLY A 167 -8.32 -17.03 -16.35
N ALA A 168 -7.10 -17.21 -16.84
CA ALA A 168 -5.94 -17.48 -15.99
C ALA A 168 -5.65 -16.26 -15.10
N ARG A 169 -5.71 -16.44 -13.78
CA ARG A 169 -5.34 -15.43 -12.79
C ARG A 169 -3.82 -15.35 -12.66
N GLN A 170 -3.29 -14.17 -12.38
CA GLN A 170 -1.89 -14.03 -11.98
C GLN A 170 -1.72 -14.56 -10.55
N SER A 171 -0.61 -15.24 -10.29
CA SER A 171 -0.25 -15.68 -8.93
C SER A 171 0.49 -14.56 -8.20
N PRO A 172 0.06 -14.17 -6.98
CA PRO A 172 0.82 -13.33 -6.06
C PRO A 172 2.30 -13.72 -5.93
N ALA A 173 2.59 -14.99 -5.64
CA ALA A 173 3.95 -15.50 -5.52
C ALA A 173 4.75 -15.30 -6.81
N LYS A 174 4.15 -15.66 -7.95
CA LYS A 174 4.84 -15.56 -9.24
C LYS A 174 5.20 -14.12 -9.58
N LEU A 175 4.30 -13.18 -9.30
CA LEU A 175 4.57 -11.75 -9.49
C LEU A 175 5.68 -11.26 -8.56
N LEU A 176 5.63 -11.65 -7.28
CA LEU A 176 6.64 -11.29 -6.27
C LEU A 176 8.04 -11.82 -6.60
N LEU A 177 8.10 -13.08 -7.02
CA LEU A 177 9.35 -13.84 -7.22
C LEU A 177 9.88 -13.74 -8.65
N MET A 178 9.18 -13.04 -9.56
CA MET A 178 9.60 -12.91 -10.96
C MET A 178 11.02 -12.32 -11.05
N PRO A 179 12.01 -13.10 -11.52
CA PRO A 179 13.40 -12.65 -11.56
C PRO A 179 13.62 -11.63 -12.68
N GLY A 180 14.69 -10.85 -12.55
CA GLY A 180 15.17 -9.95 -13.60
C GLY A 180 14.40 -8.64 -13.76
N GLY A 181 14.95 -7.82 -14.65
CA GLY A 181 14.54 -6.44 -14.87
C GLY A 181 15.11 -5.47 -13.84
N THR A 182 15.07 -4.18 -14.17
CA THR A 182 15.48 -3.11 -13.26
C THR A 182 14.51 -3.01 -12.08
N LEU A 183 14.94 -2.37 -10.99
CA LEU A 183 14.09 -2.06 -9.84
C LEU A 183 12.85 -1.28 -10.28
N LEU A 184 13.00 -0.35 -11.21
CA LEU A 184 11.88 0.40 -11.76
C LEU A 184 10.86 -0.52 -12.45
N GLU A 185 11.32 -1.44 -13.29
CA GLU A 185 10.44 -2.42 -13.95
C GLU A 185 9.74 -3.32 -12.93
N ARG A 186 10.45 -3.74 -11.87
CA ARG A 186 9.86 -4.50 -10.77
C ARG A 186 8.76 -3.71 -10.07
N PHE A 187 9.00 -2.45 -9.71
CA PHE A 187 8.00 -1.59 -9.09
C PHE A 187 6.80 -1.35 -10.01
N ILE A 188 7.02 -1.15 -11.31
CA ILE A 188 5.93 -1.05 -12.28
C ILE A 188 5.08 -2.32 -12.25
N ARG A 189 5.69 -3.51 -12.37
CA ARG A 189 4.96 -4.80 -12.33
C ARG A 189 4.13 -4.96 -11.07
N GLN A 190 4.72 -4.69 -9.90
CA GLN A 190 4.08 -4.84 -8.59
C GLN A 190 2.88 -3.89 -8.39
N ASN A 191 2.89 -2.72 -9.03
CA ASN A 191 1.87 -1.68 -8.84
C ASN A 191 0.80 -1.66 -9.94
N THR A 192 0.81 -2.63 -10.86
CA THR A 192 -0.25 -2.73 -11.87
C THR A 192 -1.58 -3.19 -11.28
N ARG A 193 -2.68 -2.83 -11.97
CA ARG A 193 -4.01 -3.33 -11.63
C ARG A 193 -4.11 -4.86 -11.63
N ALA A 194 -3.36 -5.53 -12.51
CA ALA A 194 -3.33 -7.00 -12.56
C ALA A 194 -2.68 -7.60 -11.30
N ALA A 195 -1.60 -6.99 -10.81
CA ALA A 195 -0.96 -7.42 -9.55
C ALA A 195 -1.84 -7.15 -8.33
N GLU A 196 -2.55 -6.02 -8.29
CA GLU A 196 -3.55 -5.75 -7.25
C GLU A 196 -4.67 -6.78 -7.23
N LEU A 197 -5.21 -7.12 -8.42
CA LEU A 197 -6.29 -8.09 -8.55
C LEU A 197 -5.82 -9.48 -8.12
N ALA A 198 -4.61 -9.89 -8.50
CA ALA A 198 -4.01 -11.15 -8.08
C ALA A 198 -4.00 -11.31 -6.55
N GLN A 199 -3.64 -10.25 -5.82
CA GLN A 199 -3.63 -10.27 -4.35
C GLN A 199 -5.04 -10.36 -3.76
N MET A 200 -5.98 -9.56 -4.27
CA MET A 200 -7.36 -9.61 -3.76
C MET A 200 -8.04 -10.94 -4.05
N ASP A 201 -7.80 -11.52 -5.23
CA ASP A 201 -8.35 -12.82 -5.59
C ASP A 201 -7.83 -13.92 -4.66
N ALA A 202 -6.58 -13.85 -4.18
CA ALA A 202 -6.09 -14.81 -3.20
C ALA A 202 -6.92 -14.78 -1.91
N TYR A 203 -7.28 -13.59 -1.39
CA TYR A 203 -8.12 -13.47 -0.19
C TYR A 203 -9.59 -13.80 -0.45
N LEU A 204 -10.15 -13.37 -1.58
CA LEU A 204 -11.60 -13.43 -1.85
C LEU A 204 -12.04 -14.70 -2.58
N LEU A 205 -11.23 -15.21 -3.52
CA LEU A 205 -11.58 -16.35 -4.36
C LEU A 205 -10.90 -17.64 -3.92
N ASP A 206 -9.86 -17.57 -3.08
CA ASP A 206 -9.16 -18.73 -2.57
C ASP A 206 -9.33 -18.89 -1.06
N PHE A 207 -8.71 -18.02 -0.24
CA PHE A 207 -8.74 -18.15 1.23
C PHE A 207 -10.15 -18.15 1.79
N ALA A 208 -11.01 -17.21 1.41
CA ALA A 208 -12.38 -17.10 1.94
C ALA A 208 -13.25 -18.34 1.71
N ARG A 209 -12.82 -19.30 0.88
CA ARG A 209 -13.55 -20.55 0.62
C ARG A 209 -13.13 -21.71 1.52
N ILE A 210 -12.04 -21.56 2.29
CA ILE A 210 -11.62 -22.54 3.29
C ILE A 210 -12.58 -22.45 4.48
N GLY A 211 -13.17 -23.58 4.86
CA GLY A 211 -14.27 -23.64 5.81
C GLY A 211 -15.37 -24.62 5.38
N GLY A 212 -16.46 -24.69 6.14
CA GLY A 212 -17.61 -25.54 5.85
C GLY A 212 -18.66 -25.47 6.96
N GLY A 213 -19.94 -25.54 6.60
CA GLY A 213 -21.02 -25.34 7.58
C GLY A 213 -20.96 -23.95 8.19
N ASP A 214 -20.83 -23.89 9.51
CA ASP A 214 -20.65 -22.68 10.32
C ASP A 214 -19.17 -22.36 10.64
N ASN A 215 -18.21 -23.09 10.05
CA ASN A 215 -16.79 -22.81 10.20
C ASN A 215 -16.30 -21.83 9.13
N TYR A 216 -15.79 -20.68 9.58
CA TYR A 216 -15.35 -19.56 8.75
C TYR A 216 -13.84 -19.37 8.70
N ALA A 217 -13.02 -20.39 8.95
CA ALA A 217 -11.56 -20.25 9.11
C ALA A 217 -10.88 -19.38 8.02
N GLY A 218 -11.19 -19.63 6.75
CA GLY A 218 -10.64 -18.87 5.64
C GLY A 218 -11.22 -17.46 5.49
N ALA A 219 -12.51 -17.28 5.79
CA ALA A 219 -13.17 -15.98 5.77
C ALA A 219 -12.68 -15.09 6.92
N ASP A 220 -12.43 -15.66 8.10
CA ASP A 220 -11.85 -14.95 9.25
C ASP A 220 -10.42 -14.51 8.96
N LEU A 221 -9.60 -15.36 8.33
CA LEU A 221 -8.25 -14.97 7.87
C LEU A 221 -8.30 -13.76 6.92
N ALA A 222 -9.16 -13.81 5.90
CA ALA A 222 -9.34 -12.69 4.98
C ALA A 222 -9.90 -11.44 5.69
N GLY A 223 -10.83 -11.63 6.62
CA GLY A 223 -11.40 -10.58 7.45
C GLY A 223 -10.37 -9.86 8.32
N GLU A 224 -9.46 -10.60 8.96
CA GLU A 224 -8.36 -10.03 9.76
C GLU A 224 -7.38 -9.24 8.89
N PHE A 225 -7.11 -9.71 7.66
CA PHE A 225 -6.32 -8.94 6.70
C PHE A 225 -7.00 -7.61 6.35
N PHE A 226 -8.29 -7.61 6.04
CA PHE A 226 -9.03 -6.37 5.78
C PHE A 226 -9.12 -5.47 7.01
N LYS A 227 -9.30 -6.04 8.20
CA LYS A 227 -9.28 -5.30 9.48
C LYS A 227 -7.96 -4.58 9.71
N ARG A 228 -6.81 -5.25 9.47
CA ARG A 228 -5.48 -4.61 9.52
C ARG A 228 -5.42 -3.43 8.54
N ASN A 229 -5.86 -3.61 7.30
CA ASN A 229 -5.86 -2.52 6.31
C ASN A 229 -6.75 -1.32 6.70
N VAL A 230 -7.93 -1.56 7.30
CA VAL A 230 -8.76 -0.46 7.83
C VAL A 230 -8.04 0.30 8.94
N ARG A 231 -7.28 -0.40 9.80
CA ARG A 231 -6.45 0.24 10.83
C ARG A 231 -5.32 1.07 10.22
N ILE A 232 -4.64 0.56 9.18
CA ILE A 232 -3.61 1.30 8.44
C ILE A 232 -4.18 2.59 7.84
N TYR A 233 -5.32 2.47 7.15
CA TYR A 233 -6.06 3.63 6.63
C TYR A 233 -6.42 4.63 7.74
N THR A 234 -6.90 4.15 8.89
CA THR A 234 -7.23 5.00 10.05
C THR A 234 -6.00 5.76 10.57
N ASN A 235 -4.84 5.09 10.63
CA ASN A 235 -3.59 5.68 11.08
C ASN A 235 -3.06 6.74 10.11
N LEU A 236 -3.20 6.51 8.80
CA LEU A 236 -2.91 7.51 7.77
C LEU A 236 -3.84 8.72 7.93
N LEU A 237 -5.16 8.48 7.99
CA LEU A 237 -6.18 9.53 8.09
C LEU A 237 -5.95 10.45 9.31
N ARG A 238 -5.56 9.90 10.46
CA ARG A 238 -5.27 10.66 11.69
C ARG A 238 -4.06 11.60 11.58
N GLN A 239 -3.17 11.37 10.62
CA GLN A 239 -1.92 12.11 10.46
C GLN A 239 -1.93 13.06 9.27
N VAL A 240 -2.90 12.91 8.37
CA VAL A 240 -3.14 13.87 7.31
C VAL A 240 -3.62 15.19 7.90
N ASP A 241 -2.97 16.28 7.50
CA ASP A 241 -3.42 17.64 7.78
C ASP A 241 -4.42 18.03 6.69
N VAL A 242 -5.70 17.91 7.00
CA VAL A 242 -6.79 18.14 6.05
C VAL A 242 -6.84 19.58 5.50
N ALA A 243 -6.24 20.54 6.20
CA ALA A 243 -6.23 21.93 5.78
C ALA A 243 -5.07 22.22 4.82
N HIS A 244 -3.93 21.54 4.97
CA HIS A 244 -2.69 21.91 4.30
C HIS A 244 -2.15 20.87 3.32
N ASP A 245 -2.27 19.58 3.63
CA ASP A 245 -1.73 18.52 2.77
C ASP A 245 -2.43 18.51 1.41
N ARG A 246 -1.66 18.27 0.34
CA ARG A 246 -2.13 18.16 -1.05
C ARG A 246 -1.81 16.81 -1.65
N ALA A 247 -0.70 16.20 -1.25
CA ALA A 247 -0.31 14.87 -1.70
C ALA A 247 0.37 14.09 -0.57
N VAL A 248 0.09 12.79 -0.47
CA VAL A 248 0.77 11.87 0.43
C VAL A 248 1.16 10.60 -0.30
N VAL A 249 2.28 10.00 0.10
CA VAL A 249 2.75 8.70 -0.39
C VAL A 249 2.71 7.71 0.76
N LEU A 250 2.19 6.51 0.56
CA LEU A 250 2.32 5.37 1.49
C LEU A 250 3.15 4.28 0.82
N VAL A 251 4.32 4.00 1.38
CA VAL A 251 5.18 2.87 1.00
C VAL A 251 4.80 1.68 1.85
N ILE A 252 4.31 0.62 1.22
CA ILE A 252 3.70 -0.54 1.90
C ILE A 252 3.88 -1.81 1.07
N GLY A 253 3.80 -2.99 1.69
CA GLY A 253 3.74 -4.28 1.00
C GLY A 253 2.64 -4.30 -0.07
N GLN A 254 2.95 -4.87 -1.23
CA GLN A 254 2.08 -4.86 -2.41
C GLN A 254 0.70 -5.48 -2.14
N GLY A 255 0.61 -6.47 -1.24
CA GLY A 255 -0.64 -7.09 -0.82
C GLY A 255 -1.69 -6.11 -0.27
N HIS A 256 -1.24 -5.02 0.37
CA HIS A 256 -2.13 -4.03 0.99
C HIS A 256 -2.78 -3.06 0.00
N VAL A 257 -2.14 -2.85 -1.15
CA VAL A 257 -2.46 -1.74 -2.06
C VAL A 257 -3.91 -1.80 -2.54
N ALA A 258 -4.38 -2.97 -2.97
CA ALA A 258 -5.67 -3.10 -3.62
C ALA A 258 -6.85 -2.71 -2.71
N PHE A 259 -6.89 -3.22 -1.47
CA PHE A 259 -7.95 -2.90 -0.52
C PHE A 259 -7.85 -1.45 -0.03
N LEU A 260 -6.63 -0.96 0.23
CA LEU A 260 -6.41 0.44 0.61
C LEU A 260 -6.86 1.40 -0.50
N LYS A 261 -6.54 1.13 -1.77
CA LYS A 261 -7.05 1.92 -2.91
C LYS A 261 -8.57 1.95 -2.91
N ALA A 262 -9.22 0.80 -2.73
CA ALA A 262 -10.68 0.69 -2.74
C ALA A 262 -11.32 1.56 -1.64
N ILE A 263 -10.89 1.43 -0.39
CA ILE A 263 -11.49 2.22 0.71
C ILE A 263 -11.17 3.72 0.63
N LEU A 264 -9.99 4.09 0.11
CA LEU A 264 -9.62 5.49 -0.13
C LEU A 264 -10.47 6.13 -1.22
N GLN A 265 -10.85 5.39 -2.28
CA GLN A 265 -11.70 5.89 -3.36
C GLN A 265 -13.11 6.28 -2.88
N TYR A 266 -13.64 5.63 -1.84
CA TYR A 266 -14.92 5.97 -1.24
C TYR A 266 -14.86 7.18 -0.29
N ASN A 267 -13.67 7.60 0.14
CA ASN A 267 -13.54 8.76 1.01
C ASN A 267 -13.47 10.05 0.17
N SER A 268 -14.42 10.96 0.40
CA SER A 268 -14.52 12.24 -0.33
C SER A 268 -13.33 13.19 -0.13
N LEU A 269 -12.50 12.97 0.89
CA LEU A 269 -11.28 13.73 1.15
C LEU A 269 -10.16 13.41 0.14
N PHE A 270 -10.12 12.19 -0.38
CA PHE A 270 -8.97 11.66 -1.10
C PHE A 270 -9.23 11.47 -2.60
N GLU A 271 -8.17 11.69 -3.38
CA GLU A 271 -8.05 11.26 -4.77
C GLU A 271 -6.96 10.19 -4.83
N VAL A 272 -7.31 8.95 -5.15
CA VAL A 272 -6.30 7.89 -5.31
C VAL A 272 -5.63 8.05 -6.67
N ALA A 273 -4.33 8.33 -6.65
CA ALA A 273 -3.54 8.51 -7.86
C ALA A 273 -2.67 7.28 -8.13
N ASP A 274 -2.61 6.86 -9.40
CA ASP A 274 -1.80 5.70 -9.78
C ASP A 274 -0.32 6.06 -9.91
N VAL A 275 0.53 5.19 -9.40
CA VAL A 275 1.99 5.34 -9.43
C VAL A 275 2.58 4.82 -10.74
N VAL A 276 1.94 3.87 -11.42
CA VAL A 276 2.51 3.26 -12.65
C VAL A 276 2.78 4.29 -13.75
N PRO A 277 1.84 5.19 -14.11
CA PRO A 277 2.11 6.23 -15.11
C PRO A 277 3.28 7.15 -14.72
N LEU A 278 3.44 7.42 -13.42
CA LEU A 278 4.54 8.22 -12.89
C LEU A 278 5.90 7.52 -13.08
N LEU A 279 5.92 6.20 -12.86
CA LEU A 279 7.12 5.37 -13.01
C LEU A 279 7.50 5.16 -14.48
N GLN A 280 6.53 5.21 -15.40
CA GLN A 280 6.77 5.07 -16.85
C GLN A 280 7.16 6.39 -17.53
N ALA A 281 6.91 7.54 -16.89
CA ALA A 281 7.22 8.83 -17.46
C ALA A 281 8.73 8.97 -17.75
N LYS A 282 9.05 9.46 -18.94
CA LYS A 282 10.42 9.78 -19.35
C LYS A 282 11.01 10.90 -18.48
#